data_AF-A0A386PQ94-F1
#
_entry.id   AF-A0A386PQ94-F1
#
_cell.length_a   1.000
_cell.length_b   1.000
_cell.length_c   1.000
_cell.angle_alpha   90.00
_cell.angle_beta   90.00
_cell.angle_gamma   90.00
#
_symmetry.space_group_name_H-M   'P 1'
#
loop_
_entity.id
_entity.type
_entity.pdbx_description
1 polymer ?
#
loop_
_entity_poly.entity_id
_entity_poly.type
_entity_poly.pdbx_seq_one_letter_code
_entity_poly.pdbx_strand_id
1 'polypeptide(L)'
;MLLLFLLLTLEFTVLSFVPFGYALAKNHSTHLRVQFHVFVQVVLFLVALFFLYFMNPDQTWKMVIGFNLLWLAVAAALHGIVLTFSNHIIPHREEGRREVNQPGFKLAGKFLGTTVGSLLLLAAMILVIMAAGFATTKAVARMTDVTENSTTKNAPMPVINSQSKEVPVVNSYKTVRNQMQNSLSNVPDSNVYSLNHARVQFYHGKLVYIAPLDFDGSFFRYNHYKKVPGYFIVDATSKNAKPKFVRKSMRYTPSAYFGHDASRKIYASIVGRG
;
A
#
# COMPACT_ATOMS: atom_id res chain seq x y z
N MET A 1 -0.96 5.88 12.79
CA MET A 1 -0.53 5.29 11.50
C MET A 1 -0.33 3.78 11.63
N LEU A 2 0.46 3.28 12.58
CA LEU A 2 0.67 1.84 12.76
C LEU A 2 -0.64 1.06 12.92
N LEU A 3 -1.57 1.56 13.74
CA LEU A 3 -2.90 0.97 13.90
C LEU A 3 -3.70 0.91 12.58
N LEU A 4 -3.60 1.94 11.72
CA LEU A 4 -4.26 1.92 10.41
C LEU A 4 -3.68 0.83 9.51
N PHE A 5 -2.36 0.65 9.53
CA PHE A 5 -1.71 -0.44 8.79
C PHE A 5 -2.06 -1.82 9.36
N LEU A 6 -2.23 -1.96 10.68
CA LEU A 6 -2.69 -3.22 11.28
C LEU A 6 -4.11 -3.56 10.82
N LEU A 7 -5.03 -2.59 10.83
CA LEU A 7 -6.40 -2.77 10.32
C LEU A 7 -6.41 -3.09 8.83
N LEU A 8 -5.61 -2.38 8.03
CA LEU A 8 -5.48 -2.65 6.59
C LEU A 8 -4.90 -4.05 6.33
N THR A 9 -3.91 -4.46 7.13
CA THR A 9 -3.34 -5.81 7.02
C THR A 9 -4.38 -6.86 7.35
N LEU A 10 -5.21 -6.63 8.37
CA LEU A 10 -6.33 -7.51 8.69
C LEU A 10 -7.30 -7.60 7.49
N GLU A 11 -7.66 -6.48 6.87
CA GLU A 11 -8.56 -6.44 5.71
C GLU A 11 -7.98 -7.25 4.52
N PHE A 12 -6.68 -7.17 4.26
CA PHE A 12 -6.00 -7.89 3.18
C PHE A 12 -5.70 -9.37 3.49
N THR A 13 -5.82 -9.80 4.75
CA THR A 13 -5.45 -11.15 5.19
C THR A 13 -6.57 -11.89 5.92
N VAL A 14 -7.79 -11.34 5.98
CA VAL A 14 -8.88 -11.91 6.77
C VAL A 14 -9.16 -13.37 6.41
N LEU A 15 -9.06 -13.75 5.13
CA LEU A 15 -9.28 -15.14 4.71
C LEU A 15 -8.19 -16.11 5.19
N SER A 16 -6.97 -15.65 5.49
CA SER A 16 -5.92 -16.50 6.06
C SER A 16 -6.28 -17.08 7.42
N PHE A 17 -7.18 -16.42 8.17
CA PHE A 17 -7.61 -16.86 9.49
C PHE A 17 -8.58 -18.06 9.43
N VAL A 18 -9.17 -18.36 8.27
CA VAL A 18 -10.06 -19.51 8.08
C VAL A 18 -9.31 -20.85 8.27
N PRO A 19 -8.22 -21.15 7.53
CA PRO A 19 -7.45 -22.37 7.74
C PRO A 19 -6.77 -22.40 9.12
N PHE A 20 -6.40 -21.24 9.67
CA PHE A 20 -5.88 -21.13 11.02
C PHE A 20 -6.91 -21.58 12.07
N GLY A 21 -8.14 -21.05 12.01
CA GLY A 21 -9.23 -21.43 12.91
C GLY A 21 -9.59 -22.92 12.80
N TYR A 22 -9.64 -23.45 11.58
CA TYR A 22 -9.83 -24.89 11.34
C TYR A 22 -8.71 -25.74 11.98
N ALA A 23 -7.45 -25.32 11.81
CA ALA A 23 -6.32 -26.03 12.38
C ALA A 23 -6.32 -26.04 13.92
N LEU A 24 -6.72 -24.92 14.54
CA LEU A 24 -6.89 -24.84 15.99
C LEU A 24 -8.00 -25.76 16.50
N ALA A 25 -9.16 -25.77 15.85
CA ALA A 25 -10.29 -26.63 16.23
C ALA A 25 -9.93 -28.13 16.19
N LYS A 26 -9.07 -28.53 15.25
CA LYS A 26 -8.64 -29.93 15.10
C LYS A 26 -7.58 -30.37 16.13
N ASN A 27 -6.80 -29.44 16.68
CA ASN A 27 -5.62 -29.73 17.53
C ASN A 27 -5.85 -29.39 19.02
N HIS A 28 -6.99 -29.79 19.59
CA HIS A 28 -7.38 -29.45 20.97
C HIS A 28 -6.46 -30.04 22.07
N SER A 29 -5.65 -31.07 21.77
CA SER A 29 -5.00 -31.90 22.80
C SER A 29 -3.59 -31.47 23.23
N THR A 30 -2.83 -30.74 22.40
CA THR A 30 -1.41 -30.45 22.71
C THR A 30 -1.08 -28.98 22.55
N HIS A 31 -0.71 -28.36 23.67
CA HIS A 31 -0.35 -26.94 23.77
C HIS A 31 0.74 -26.53 22.76
N LEU A 32 1.73 -27.40 22.55
CA LEU A 32 2.83 -27.14 21.60
C LEU A 32 2.36 -27.01 20.14
N ARG A 33 1.35 -27.79 19.72
CA ARG A 33 0.80 -27.73 18.35
C ARG A 33 0.04 -26.43 18.13
N VAL A 34 -0.77 -26.04 19.10
CA VAL A 34 -1.50 -24.76 19.10
C VAL A 34 -0.51 -23.60 18.99
N GLN A 35 0.55 -23.61 19.80
CA GLN A 35 1.62 -22.60 19.73
C GLN A 35 2.25 -22.51 18.35
N PHE A 36 2.49 -23.65 17.68
CA PHE A 36 3.08 -23.65 16.34
C PHE A 36 2.12 -23.05 15.29
N HIS A 37 0.83 -23.35 15.35
CA HIS A 37 -0.17 -22.70 14.47
C HIS A 37 -0.24 -21.19 14.71
N VAL A 38 -0.25 -20.77 15.98
CA VAL A 38 -0.23 -19.34 16.35
C VAL A 38 1.04 -18.67 15.80
N PHE A 39 2.20 -19.31 15.98
CA PHE A 39 3.48 -18.80 15.46
C PHE A 39 3.45 -18.62 13.94
N VAL A 40 2.99 -19.63 13.19
CA VAL A 40 2.86 -19.55 11.73
C VAL A 40 1.95 -18.39 11.32
N GLN A 41 0.80 -18.23 11.98
CA GLN A 41 -0.15 -17.16 11.66
C GLN A 41 0.43 -15.76 11.98
N VAL A 42 1.14 -15.62 13.11
CA VAL A 42 1.82 -14.36 13.47
C VAL A 42 2.89 -14.01 12.43
N VAL A 43 3.70 -14.98 12.00
CA VAL A 43 4.73 -14.76 10.98
C VAL A 43 4.09 -14.35 9.66
N LEU A 44 3.03 -15.02 9.20
CA LEU A 44 2.31 -14.65 7.98
C LEU A 44 1.76 -13.22 8.06
N PHE A 45 1.14 -12.86 9.18
CA PHE A 45 0.60 -11.52 9.38
C PHE A 45 1.70 -10.45 9.39
N LEU A 46 2.86 -10.73 10.00
CA LEU A 46 4.00 -9.81 10.00
C LEU A 46 4.61 -9.64 8.59
N VAL A 47 4.70 -10.71 7.81
CA VAL A 47 5.15 -10.63 6.40
C VAL A 47 4.16 -9.81 5.56
N ALA A 48 2.86 -10.03 5.73
CA ALA A 48 1.83 -9.24 5.07
C ALA A 48 1.88 -7.76 5.47
N LEU A 49 2.05 -7.47 6.77
CA LEU A 49 2.20 -6.11 7.28
C LEU A 49 3.42 -5.43 6.68
N PHE A 50 4.56 -6.12 6.62
CA PHE A 50 5.77 -5.61 5.99
C PHE A 50 5.53 -5.28 4.52
N PHE A 51 4.92 -6.21 3.77
CA PHE A 51 4.61 -6.01 2.36
C PHE A 51 3.69 -4.81 2.13
N LEU A 52 2.56 -4.73 2.86
CA LEU A 52 1.61 -3.62 2.73
C LEU A 52 2.23 -2.29 3.13
N TYR A 53 3.05 -2.30 4.19
CA TYR A 53 3.74 -1.10 4.64
C TYR A 53 4.67 -0.58 3.55
N PHE A 54 5.54 -1.39 2.96
CA PHE A 54 6.55 -0.89 2.02
C PHE A 54 6.07 -0.76 0.58
N MET A 55 5.21 -1.67 0.12
CA MET A 55 4.79 -1.72 -1.28
C MET A 55 3.60 -0.80 -1.58
N ASN A 56 2.79 -0.45 -0.57
CA ASN A 56 1.56 0.35 -0.72
C ASN A 56 0.70 -0.09 -1.94
N PRO A 57 0.32 -1.38 -2.07
CA PRO A 57 -0.49 -1.83 -3.20
C PRO A 57 -1.82 -1.11 -3.23
N ASP A 58 -2.40 -0.88 -4.40
CA ASP A 58 -3.70 -0.21 -4.51
C ASP A 58 -4.79 -0.91 -3.67
N GLN A 59 -5.65 -0.13 -3.03
CA GLN A 59 -6.70 -0.65 -2.13
C GLN A 59 -8.02 -0.99 -2.86
N THR A 60 -7.95 -1.26 -4.17
CA THR A 60 -9.12 -1.62 -4.97
C THR A 60 -9.70 -2.95 -4.50
N TRP A 61 -11.00 -3.16 -4.70
CA TRP A 61 -11.64 -4.41 -4.28
C TRP A 61 -10.98 -5.65 -4.88
N LYS A 62 -10.56 -5.55 -6.15
CA LYS A 62 -9.85 -6.62 -6.85
C LYS A 62 -8.55 -6.96 -6.16
N MET A 63 -7.77 -5.95 -5.77
CA MET A 63 -6.49 -6.15 -5.11
C MET A 63 -6.69 -6.74 -3.72
N VAL A 64 -7.62 -6.21 -2.93
CA VAL A 64 -7.97 -6.73 -1.60
C VAL A 64 -8.41 -8.19 -1.67
N ILE A 65 -9.31 -8.54 -2.59
CA ILE A 65 -9.79 -9.91 -2.77
C ILE A 65 -8.66 -10.83 -3.26
N GLY A 66 -7.86 -10.37 -4.23
CA GLY A 66 -6.74 -11.13 -4.77
C GLY A 66 -5.70 -11.48 -3.71
N PHE A 67 -5.32 -10.50 -2.88
CA PHE A 67 -4.42 -10.74 -1.75
C PHE A 67 -5.03 -11.66 -0.71
N ASN A 68 -6.31 -11.51 -0.38
CA ASN A 68 -6.99 -12.40 0.55
C ASN A 68 -6.97 -13.86 0.07
N LEU A 69 -7.24 -14.09 -1.21
CA LEU A 69 -7.19 -15.44 -1.81
C LEU A 69 -5.76 -16.00 -1.81
N LEU A 70 -4.75 -15.17 -2.09
CA LEU A 70 -3.34 -15.55 -1.97
C LEU A 70 -3.00 -15.98 -0.53
N TRP A 71 -3.33 -15.15 0.46
CA TRP A 71 -3.05 -15.45 1.86
C TRP A 71 -3.85 -16.64 2.38
N LEU A 72 -5.07 -16.86 1.88
CA LEU A 72 -5.85 -18.08 2.12
C LEU A 72 -5.10 -19.33 1.63
N ALA A 73 -4.61 -19.32 0.38
CA ALA A 73 -3.84 -20.44 -0.17
C ALA A 73 -2.57 -20.73 0.65
N VAL A 74 -1.79 -19.68 0.92
CA VAL A 74 -0.54 -19.81 1.67
C VAL A 74 -0.79 -20.32 3.09
N ALA A 75 -1.80 -19.78 3.79
CA ALA A 75 -2.15 -20.23 5.13
C ALA A 75 -2.68 -21.66 5.14
N ALA A 76 -3.50 -22.05 4.17
CA ALA A 76 -4.00 -23.42 4.03
C ALA A 76 -2.85 -24.42 3.77
N ALA A 77 -1.89 -24.07 2.92
CA ALA A 77 -0.70 -24.87 2.67
C ALA A 77 0.12 -25.08 3.94
N LEU A 78 0.49 -23.99 4.60
CA LEU A 78 1.36 -24.03 5.77
C LEU A 78 0.68 -24.79 6.92
N HIS A 79 -0.57 -24.46 7.26
CA HIS A 79 -1.28 -25.18 8.32
C HIS A 79 -1.58 -26.64 7.96
N GLY A 80 -1.84 -26.96 6.69
CA GLY A 80 -1.98 -28.33 6.21
C GLY A 80 -0.70 -29.16 6.40
N ILE A 81 0.46 -28.56 6.09
CA ILE A 81 1.78 -29.14 6.34
C ILE A 81 1.95 -29.40 7.84
N VAL A 82 1.69 -28.41 8.70
CA VAL A 82 1.80 -28.58 10.17
C VAL A 82 0.94 -29.73 10.67
N LEU A 83 -0.33 -29.81 10.24
CA LEU A 83 -1.25 -30.88 10.65
C LEU A 83 -0.74 -32.26 10.24
N THR A 84 -0.13 -32.37 9.05
CA THR A 84 0.35 -33.65 8.51
C THR A 84 1.62 -34.13 9.22
N PHE A 85 2.61 -33.24 9.36
CA PHE A 85 3.86 -33.54 10.09
C PHE A 85 3.60 -33.85 11.56
N SER A 86 2.68 -33.10 12.17
CA SER A 86 2.32 -33.31 13.57
C SER A 86 1.69 -34.69 13.85
N ASN A 87 1.01 -35.28 12.86
CA ASN A 87 0.41 -36.61 13.00
C ASN A 87 1.42 -37.75 12.73
N HIS A 88 2.56 -37.47 12.10
CA HIS A 88 3.60 -38.47 11.80
C HIS A 88 4.73 -38.51 12.84
N ILE A 89 5.03 -37.39 13.52
CA ILE A 89 6.18 -37.29 14.46
C ILE A 89 5.79 -37.69 15.90
N ILE A 90 4.52 -37.57 16.28
CA ILE A 90 4.05 -37.92 17.63
C ILE A 90 3.17 -39.17 17.51
N PRO A 91 3.68 -40.38 17.81
CA PRO A 91 2.86 -41.58 17.78
C PRO A 91 1.73 -41.43 18.80
N HIS A 92 0.50 -41.62 18.37
CA HIS A 92 -0.56 -41.98 19.29
C HIS A 92 -0.12 -43.27 19.98
N ARG A 93 -0.01 -43.26 21.31
CA ARG A 93 0.18 -44.48 22.10
C ARG A 93 -1.14 -45.26 22.05
N GLU A 94 -1.39 -45.92 20.94
CA GLU A 94 -2.42 -46.95 20.84
C GLU A 94 -1.81 -48.28 21.30
N GLU A 95 -2.32 -48.74 22.44
CA GLU A 95 -2.04 -50.04 23.00
C GLU A 95 -2.85 -51.08 22.22
N GLY A 96 -2.19 -51.78 21.29
CA GLY A 96 -2.68 -53.04 20.74
C GLY A 96 -2.79 -53.12 19.22
N ARG A 97 -2.06 -54.11 18.67
CA ARG A 97 -2.09 -54.67 17.30
C ARG A 97 -1.45 -53.85 16.19
N ARG A 98 -0.19 -54.20 15.93
CA ARG A 98 0.52 -53.94 14.68
C ARG A 98 -0.07 -54.81 13.55
N GLU A 99 -0.78 -54.19 12.63
CA GLU A 99 -0.68 -54.57 11.22
C GLU A 99 0.26 -53.57 10.52
N VAL A 100 1.44 -54.04 10.12
CA VAL A 100 2.36 -53.28 9.27
C VAL A 100 1.87 -53.42 7.82
N ASN A 101 0.74 -52.79 7.52
CA ASN A 101 0.49 -52.33 6.15
C ASN A 101 1.14 -50.96 6.08
N GLN A 102 2.13 -50.71 5.23
CA GLN A 102 2.73 -49.38 5.07
C GLN A 102 1.72 -48.39 4.45
N PRO A 103 1.02 -47.52 5.23
CA PRO A 103 -0.01 -46.63 4.70
C PRO A 103 0.55 -45.21 4.48
N GLY A 104 1.74 -44.93 5.04
CA GLY A 104 2.31 -43.59 5.14
C GLY A 104 2.66 -42.99 3.78
N PHE A 105 3.15 -43.79 2.84
CA PHE A 105 3.58 -43.30 1.53
C PHE A 105 2.40 -43.05 0.56
N LYS A 106 1.34 -43.87 0.62
CA LYS A 106 0.15 -43.69 -0.23
C LYS A 106 -0.74 -42.54 0.24
N LEU A 107 -0.86 -42.33 1.55
CA LEU A 107 -1.60 -41.19 2.09
C LEU A 107 -0.82 -39.89 1.89
N ALA A 108 0.51 -39.88 2.12
CA ALA A 108 1.38 -38.74 1.80
C ALA A 108 1.34 -38.39 0.31
N GLY A 109 1.34 -39.37 -0.60
CA GLY A 109 1.21 -39.14 -2.05
C GLY A 109 -0.14 -38.55 -2.47
N LYS A 110 -1.26 -39.02 -1.90
CA LYS A 110 -2.59 -38.42 -2.12
C LYS A 110 -2.72 -37.03 -1.48
N PHE A 111 -2.11 -36.81 -0.31
CA PHE A 111 -2.13 -35.51 0.37
C PHE A 111 -1.25 -34.48 -0.33
N LEU A 112 -0.03 -34.85 -0.75
CA LEU A 112 0.84 -34.03 -1.61
C LEU A 112 0.13 -33.72 -2.93
N GLY A 113 -0.46 -34.70 -3.61
CA GLY A 113 -1.19 -34.47 -4.85
C GLY A 113 -2.39 -33.53 -4.70
N THR A 114 -3.17 -33.66 -3.62
CA THR A 114 -4.36 -32.81 -3.39
C THR A 114 -4.02 -31.43 -2.84
N THR A 115 -3.05 -31.32 -1.93
CA THR A 115 -2.59 -30.02 -1.41
C THR A 115 -1.80 -29.23 -2.45
N VAL A 116 -0.82 -29.85 -3.12
CA VAL A 116 -0.06 -29.22 -4.22
C VAL A 116 -0.99 -28.93 -5.40
N GLY A 117 -1.91 -29.83 -5.74
CA GLY A 117 -2.92 -29.60 -6.78
C GLY A 117 -3.87 -28.44 -6.45
N SER A 118 -4.36 -28.36 -5.21
CA SER A 118 -5.19 -27.25 -4.75
C SER A 118 -4.43 -25.92 -4.73
N LEU A 119 -3.16 -25.93 -4.33
CA LEU A 119 -2.27 -24.77 -4.36
C LEU A 119 -1.97 -24.29 -5.77
N LEU A 120 -1.75 -25.22 -6.71
CA LEU A 120 -1.54 -24.90 -8.12
C LEU A 120 -2.81 -24.36 -8.78
N LEU A 121 -3.99 -24.89 -8.43
CA LEU A 121 -5.27 -24.35 -8.89
C LEU A 121 -5.56 -22.96 -8.30
N LEU A 122 -5.25 -22.74 -7.01
CA LEU A 122 -5.39 -21.42 -6.40
C LEU A 122 -4.37 -20.44 -6.97
N ALA A 123 -3.13 -20.86 -7.20
CA ALA A 123 -2.10 -20.05 -7.85
C ALA A 123 -2.49 -19.71 -9.30
N ALA A 124 -3.03 -20.67 -10.06
CA ALA A 124 -3.54 -20.44 -11.40
C ALA A 124 -4.75 -19.49 -11.40
N MET A 125 -5.66 -19.63 -10.43
CA MET A 125 -6.80 -18.73 -10.25
C MET A 125 -6.34 -17.31 -9.87
N ILE A 126 -5.33 -17.17 -9.01
CA ILE A 126 -4.70 -15.89 -8.68
C ILE A 126 -4.03 -15.28 -9.92
N LEU A 127 -3.33 -16.09 -10.72
CA LEU A 127 -2.74 -15.67 -11.99
C LEU A 127 -3.80 -15.19 -12.99
N VAL A 128 -4.96 -15.86 -13.05
CA VAL A 128 -6.10 -15.45 -13.88
C VAL A 128 -6.73 -14.15 -13.37
N ILE A 129 -6.90 -13.98 -12.06
CA ILE A 129 -7.43 -12.74 -11.46
C ILE A 129 -6.47 -11.57 -11.69
N MET A 130 -5.16 -11.80 -11.52
CA MET A 130 -4.13 -10.81 -11.82
C MET A 130 -4.13 -10.46 -13.32
N ALA A 131 -4.13 -11.46 -14.21
CA ALA A 131 -4.15 -11.25 -15.67
C ALA A 131 -5.43 -10.54 -16.15
N ALA A 132 -6.59 -10.85 -15.57
CA ALA A 132 -7.85 -10.18 -15.88
C ALA A 132 -7.91 -8.72 -15.36
N GLY A 133 -7.14 -8.40 -14.31
CA GLY A 133 -7.06 -7.07 -13.70
C GLY A 133 -6.18 -6.07 -14.45
N PHE A 134 -5.07 -6.53 -15.04
CA PHE A 134 -4.18 -5.67 -15.85
C PHE A 134 -4.77 -5.26 -17.21
N ALA A 135 -5.93 -5.81 -17.59
CA ALA A 135 -6.48 -5.63 -18.93
C ALA A 135 -6.85 -4.19 -19.27
N THR A 136 -7.23 -3.31 -18.32
CA THR A 136 -7.44 -1.89 -18.64
C THR A 136 -7.30 -0.93 -17.44
N THR A 137 -6.39 0.04 -17.56
CA THR A 137 -6.33 1.25 -16.71
C THR A 137 -7.66 2.04 -16.69
N LYS A 138 -8.48 1.90 -17.75
CA LYS A 138 -9.83 2.49 -17.84
C LYS A 138 -10.86 1.87 -16.89
N ALA A 139 -10.76 0.58 -16.58
CA ALA A 139 -11.70 -0.03 -15.64
C ALA A 139 -11.48 0.48 -14.21
N VAL A 140 -10.23 0.70 -13.83
CA VAL A 140 -9.86 1.27 -12.51
C VAL A 140 -10.27 2.73 -12.38
N ALA A 141 -10.15 3.52 -13.46
CA ALA A 141 -10.59 4.93 -13.46
C ALA A 141 -12.11 5.11 -13.28
N ARG A 142 -12.92 4.09 -13.62
CA ARG A 142 -14.39 4.11 -13.50
C ARG A 142 -14.93 3.58 -12.17
N MET A 143 -14.06 3.07 -11.31
CA MET A 143 -14.43 2.47 -10.03
C MET A 143 -14.77 3.50 -8.94
N THR A 144 -14.35 4.75 -9.13
CA THR A 144 -14.77 5.87 -8.28
C THR A 144 -16.00 6.52 -8.88
N ASP A 145 -17.03 6.78 -8.06
CA ASP A 145 -18.17 7.63 -8.42
C ASP A 145 -17.68 9.06 -8.68
N VAL A 146 -17.21 9.29 -9.90
CA VAL A 146 -16.97 10.63 -10.40
C VAL A 146 -18.31 11.09 -10.95
N THR A 147 -18.98 11.98 -10.23
CA THR A 147 -20.09 12.77 -10.80
C THR A 147 -19.54 13.61 -11.95
N GLU A 148 -19.59 13.05 -13.15
CA GLU A 148 -19.32 13.78 -14.38
C GLU A 148 -20.50 14.72 -14.64
N ASN A 149 -20.37 15.96 -14.18
CA ASN A 149 -21.33 16.99 -14.52
C ASN A 149 -21.11 17.35 -15.99
N SER A 150 -22.11 17.12 -16.84
CA SER A 150 -22.06 17.44 -18.28
C SER A 150 -21.95 18.95 -18.56
N THR A 151 -22.03 19.76 -17.52
CA THR A 151 -21.83 21.20 -17.54
C THR A 151 -20.62 21.61 -16.72
N THR A 152 -19.78 22.44 -17.31
CA THR A 152 -18.63 23.08 -16.64
C THR A 152 -19.04 24.28 -15.80
N LYS A 153 -20.33 24.64 -15.77
CA LYS A 153 -20.86 25.83 -15.07
C LYS A 153 -20.56 25.85 -13.56
N ASN A 154 -20.50 24.67 -12.94
CA ASN A 154 -20.20 24.50 -11.51
C ASN A 154 -18.84 23.82 -11.28
N ALA A 155 -17.97 23.75 -12.30
CA ALA A 155 -16.67 23.13 -12.14
C ALA A 155 -15.83 23.93 -11.13
N PRO A 156 -15.14 23.26 -10.18
CA PRO A 156 -14.26 23.94 -9.25
C PRO A 156 -13.05 24.56 -9.95
N MET A 157 -12.75 24.11 -11.17
CA MET A 157 -11.84 24.80 -12.07
C MET A 157 -12.62 25.77 -12.96
N PRO A 158 -12.24 27.05 -12.97
CA PRO A 158 -12.77 28.04 -13.89
C PRO A 158 -12.64 27.54 -15.36
N VAL A 159 -13.65 27.84 -16.18
CA VAL A 159 -13.74 27.37 -17.56
C VAL A 159 -13.07 28.41 -18.43
N ILE A 160 -11.93 28.06 -19.05
CA ILE A 160 -11.21 28.98 -19.93
C ILE A 160 -12.14 29.35 -21.10
N ASN A 161 -12.79 30.50 -20.98
CA ASN A 161 -13.65 31.08 -22.00
C ASN A 161 -13.23 32.53 -22.24
N SER A 162 -13.53 33.05 -23.42
CA SER A 162 -13.09 34.38 -23.88
C SER A 162 -13.64 35.55 -23.05
N GLN A 163 -14.59 35.32 -22.14
CA GLN A 163 -15.18 36.34 -21.24
C GLN A 163 -14.73 36.22 -19.78
N SER A 164 -14.14 35.08 -19.41
CA SER A 164 -13.59 34.82 -18.09
C SER A 164 -12.21 35.49 -17.99
N LYS A 165 -11.97 36.23 -16.91
CA LYS A 165 -10.65 36.81 -16.57
C LYS A 165 -9.70 35.73 -16.06
N GLU A 166 -9.75 34.55 -16.66
CA GLU A 166 -8.94 33.39 -16.34
C GLU A 166 -7.64 33.52 -17.10
N VAL A 167 -6.63 34.00 -16.39
CA VAL A 167 -5.33 34.28 -16.98
C VAL A 167 -4.65 32.93 -17.22
N PRO A 168 -4.28 32.59 -18.46
CA PRO A 168 -3.61 31.34 -18.75
C PRO A 168 -2.31 31.23 -17.93
N VAL A 169 -1.87 30.00 -17.66
CA VAL A 169 -0.55 29.77 -17.06
C VAL A 169 0.50 30.33 -18.02
N VAL A 170 1.15 31.42 -17.63
CA VAL A 170 2.09 32.15 -18.49
C VAL A 170 3.49 31.55 -18.42
N ASN A 171 3.87 31.01 -17.25
CA ASN A 171 5.20 30.46 -17.02
C ASN A 171 5.18 28.94 -17.09
N SER A 172 6.13 28.36 -17.83
CA SER A 172 6.30 26.91 -17.85
C SER A 172 6.71 26.37 -16.48
N TYR A 173 6.33 25.13 -16.19
CA TYR A 173 6.76 24.42 -14.98
C TYR A 173 8.28 24.47 -14.78
N LYS A 174 9.04 24.26 -15.86
CA LYS A 174 10.51 24.27 -15.83
C LYS A 174 11.05 25.65 -15.45
N THR A 175 10.48 26.72 -16.01
CA THR A 175 10.87 28.10 -15.69
C THR A 175 10.64 28.41 -14.22
N VAL A 176 9.44 28.09 -13.72
CA VAL A 176 9.08 28.34 -12.31
C VAL A 176 9.94 27.50 -11.37
N ARG A 177 10.16 26.23 -11.69
CA ARG A 177 11.04 25.34 -10.90
C ARG A 177 12.46 25.90 -10.84
N ASN A 178 13.02 26.37 -11.94
CA ASN A 178 14.36 26.97 -11.96
C ASN A 178 14.42 28.25 -11.11
N GLN A 179 13.41 29.11 -11.19
CA GLN A 179 13.34 30.31 -10.35
C GLN A 179 13.26 29.97 -8.86
N MET A 180 12.44 28.97 -8.50
CA MET A 180 12.33 28.48 -7.12
C MET A 180 13.66 27.85 -6.66
N GLN A 181 14.32 27.07 -7.50
CA GLN A 181 15.62 26.46 -7.22
C GLN A 181 16.70 27.53 -6.98
N ASN A 182 16.73 28.59 -7.80
CA ASN A 182 17.64 29.72 -7.59
C ASN A 182 17.32 30.46 -6.28
N SER A 183 16.05 30.51 -5.89
CA SER A 183 15.60 31.13 -4.64
C SER A 183 15.84 30.24 -3.42
N LEU A 184 16.04 28.93 -3.60
CA LEU A 184 16.29 27.96 -2.54
C LEU A 184 17.59 28.25 -1.79
N SER A 185 18.60 28.80 -2.46
CA SER A 185 19.87 29.20 -1.85
C SER A 185 19.71 30.20 -0.70
N ASN A 186 18.59 30.93 -0.65
CA ASN A 186 18.29 31.88 0.44
C ASN A 186 17.64 31.20 1.67
N VAL A 187 17.33 29.90 1.59
CA VAL A 187 16.77 29.11 2.69
C VAL A 187 17.92 28.49 3.49
N PRO A 188 17.89 28.53 4.83
CA PRO A 188 18.87 27.82 5.66
C PRO A 188 18.93 26.33 5.32
N ASP A 189 20.13 25.75 5.35
CA ASP A 189 20.39 24.33 5.04
C ASP A 189 19.81 23.89 3.69
N SER A 190 19.85 24.78 2.70
CA SER A 190 19.30 24.55 1.35
C SER A 190 19.83 23.29 0.67
N ASN A 191 21.07 22.88 0.98
CA ASN A 191 21.70 21.65 0.51
C ASN A 191 20.98 20.36 0.97
N VAL A 192 20.10 20.45 1.96
CA VAL A 192 19.33 19.31 2.50
C VAL A 192 18.01 19.12 1.77
N TYR A 193 17.50 20.18 1.14
CA TYR A 193 16.14 20.24 0.62
C TYR A 193 16.07 20.24 -0.91
N SER A 194 14.96 19.74 -1.43
CA SER A 194 14.63 19.70 -2.85
C SER A 194 13.22 20.24 -3.13
N LEU A 195 12.93 20.56 -4.39
CA LEU A 195 11.66 21.14 -4.86
C LEU A 195 10.97 20.24 -5.90
N ASN A 196 11.08 18.92 -5.73
CA ASN A 196 10.66 17.94 -6.75
C ASN A 196 9.14 17.88 -6.97
N HIS A 197 8.34 18.36 -6.02
CA HIS A 197 6.88 18.21 -6.02
C HIS A 197 6.12 19.50 -6.26
N ALA A 198 6.64 20.39 -7.11
CA ALA A 198 5.94 21.61 -7.50
C ALA A 198 4.66 21.27 -8.31
N ARG A 199 3.53 21.90 -7.96
CA ARG A 199 2.23 21.70 -8.62
C ARG A 199 1.51 23.03 -8.82
N VAL A 200 0.71 23.11 -9.87
CA VAL A 200 -0.22 24.22 -10.08
C VAL A 200 -1.49 23.92 -9.29
N GLN A 201 -1.98 24.89 -8.54
CA GLN A 201 -3.24 24.79 -7.81
C GLN A 201 -3.89 26.17 -7.67
N PHE A 202 -5.20 26.20 -7.50
CA PHE A 202 -5.90 27.41 -7.08
C PHE A 202 -5.70 27.63 -5.59
N TYR A 203 -5.27 28.84 -5.22
CA TYR A 203 -5.09 29.26 -3.85
C TYR A 203 -5.59 30.70 -3.68
N HIS A 204 -6.59 30.90 -2.82
CA HIS A 204 -7.25 32.19 -2.60
C HIS A 204 -7.66 32.91 -3.90
N GLY A 205 -8.31 32.19 -4.82
CA GLY A 205 -8.82 32.75 -6.08
C GLY A 205 -7.75 33.07 -7.13
N LYS A 206 -6.48 32.65 -6.91
CA LYS A 206 -5.39 32.83 -7.87
C LYS A 206 -4.78 31.50 -8.25
N LEU A 207 -4.39 31.38 -9.51
CA LEU A 207 -3.65 30.22 -10.01
C LEU A 207 -2.18 30.38 -9.63
N VAL A 208 -1.67 29.47 -8.81
CA VAL A 208 -0.31 29.55 -8.26
C VAL A 208 0.41 28.22 -8.42
N TYR A 209 1.73 28.30 -8.58
CA TYR A 209 2.62 27.18 -8.36
C TYR A 209 2.98 27.12 -6.88
N ILE A 210 2.74 25.98 -6.25
CA ILE A 210 3.16 25.68 -4.89
C ILE A 210 4.16 24.53 -4.93
N ALA A 211 5.31 24.74 -4.30
CA ALA A 211 6.38 23.75 -4.21
C ALA A 211 6.78 23.57 -2.74
N PRO A 212 6.29 22.52 -2.05
CA PRO A 212 6.78 22.19 -0.73
C PRO A 212 8.26 21.82 -0.81
N LEU A 213 9.03 22.26 0.19
CA LEU A 213 10.36 21.70 0.38
C LEU A 213 10.21 20.25 0.78
N ASP A 214 11.09 19.42 0.24
CA ASP A 214 11.19 18.03 0.59
C ASP A 214 12.64 17.67 0.92
N PHE A 215 12.87 16.58 1.64
CA PHE A 215 14.22 16.07 1.84
C PHE A 215 14.81 15.60 0.51
N ASP A 216 16.07 15.88 0.27
CA ASP A 216 16.80 15.47 -0.95
C ASP A 216 17.20 13.97 -0.92
N GLY A 217 16.20 13.10 -0.74
CA GLY A 217 16.32 11.62 -0.84
C GLY A 217 17.09 10.89 0.27
N SER A 218 17.97 11.56 1.03
CA SER A 218 18.80 10.91 2.04
C SER A 218 18.06 10.63 3.36
N PHE A 219 18.04 9.35 3.77
CA PHE A 219 17.50 8.92 5.07
C PHE A 219 18.14 9.66 6.25
N PHE A 220 19.47 9.84 6.22
CA PHE A 220 20.20 10.50 7.30
C PHE A 220 19.80 11.97 7.46
N ARG A 221 19.56 12.66 6.34
CA ARG A 221 19.05 14.04 6.34
C ARG A 221 17.67 14.11 6.97
N TYR A 222 16.76 13.22 6.58
CA TYR A 222 15.45 13.13 7.22
C TYR A 222 15.57 12.85 8.74
N ASN A 223 16.43 11.91 9.15
CA ASN A 223 16.58 11.54 10.56
C ASN A 223 17.13 12.68 11.43
N HIS A 224 18.05 13.49 10.88
CA HIS A 224 18.62 14.65 11.57
C HIS A 224 17.63 15.81 11.68
N TYR A 225 17.05 16.23 10.56
CA TYR A 225 16.25 17.46 10.49
C TYR A 225 14.77 17.24 10.87
N LYS A 226 14.19 16.07 10.59
CA LYS A 226 12.82 15.62 10.93
C LYS A 226 11.65 16.46 10.41
N LYS A 227 11.87 17.72 10.03
CA LYS A 227 10.90 18.68 9.52
C LYS A 227 11.54 19.53 8.42
N VAL A 228 10.75 19.92 7.44
CA VAL A 228 11.14 20.91 6.43
C VAL A 228 10.63 22.31 6.82
N PRO A 229 11.31 23.39 6.41
CA PRO A 229 11.02 24.73 6.92
C PRO A 229 9.83 25.42 6.26
N GLY A 230 9.37 24.96 5.09
CA GLY A 230 8.30 25.65 4.38
C GLY A 230 8.10 25.21 2.93
N TYR A 231 7.47 26.08 2.16
CA TYR A 231 7.19 25.89 0.74
C TYR A 231 7.37 27.19 -0.03
N PHE A 232 7.64 27.10 -1.33
CA PHE A 232 7.61 28.23 -2.23
C PHE A 232 6.25 28.38 -2.88
N ILE A 233 5.84 29.63 -3.09
CA ILE A 233 4.66 30.00 -3.87
C ILE A 233 5.04 31.02 -4.95
N VAL A 234 4.58 30.79 -6.17
CA VAL A 234 4.78 31.66 -7.34
C VAL A 234 3.44 31.85 -8.03
N ASP A 235 3.14 33.08 -8.44
CA ASP A 235 1.96 33.34 -9.27
C ASP A 235 2.14 32.71 -10.67
N ALA A 236 1.22 31.84 -11.07
CA ALA A 236 1.29 31.15 -12.36
C ALA A 236 0.86 32.05 -13.53
N THR A 237 0.17 33.16 -13.24
CA THR A 237 -0.47 34.04 -14.21
C THR A 237 0.37 35.25 -14.59
N SER A 238 1.45 35.53 -13.85
CA SER A 238 2.32 36.68 -14.09
C SER A 238 3.74 36.25 -14.49
N LYS A 239 4.19 36.69 -15.67
CA LYS A 239 5.53 36.41 -16.20
C LYS A 239 6.66 36.94 -15.28
N ASN A 240 6.39 38.03 -14.57
CA ASN A 240 7.35 38.70 -13.70
C ASN A 240 7.23 38.26 -12.23
N ALA A 241 6.41 37.25 -11.93
CA ALA A 241 6.25 36.76 -10.58
C ALA A 241 7.56 36.17 -10.05
N LYS A 242 7.95 36.58 -8.83
CA LYS A 242 9.10 36.03 -8.12
C LYS A 242 8.65 34.99 -7.09
N PRO A 243 9.43 33.92 -6.86
CA PRO A 243 9.17 32.98 -5.78
C PRO A 243 9.18 33.64 -4.42
N LYS A 244 8.15 33.34 -3.62
CA LYS A 244 8.05 33.73 -2.22
C LYS A 244 8.17 32.50 -1.36
N PHE A 245 9.08 32.52 -0.39
CA PHE A 245 9.22 31.45 0.59
C PHE A 245 8.25 31.70 1.75
N VAL A 246 7.39 30.72 2.03
CA VAL A 246 6.46 30.75 3.16
C VAL A 246 6.99 29.82 4.24
N ARG A 247 7.39 30.41 5.38
CA ARG A 247 7.86 29.67 6.56
C ARG A 247 6.67 28.97 7.21
N LYS A 248 6.58 27.67 7.02
CA LYS A 248 5.57 26.81 7.65
C LYS A 248 6.22 25.46 7.86
N SER A 249 6.61 25.16 9.09
CA SER A 249 7.28 23.90 9.41
C SER A 249 6.35 22.72 9.08
N MET A 250 6.81 21.80 8.24
CA MET A 250 6.05 20.61 7.84
C MET A 250 6.83 19.37 8.24
N ARG A 251 6.13 18.45 8.91
CA ARG A 251 6.68 17.13 9.29
C ARG A 251 6.40 16.07 8.23
N TYR A 252 5.32 16.25 7.47
CA TYR A 252 4.86 15.28 6.49
C TYR A 252 5.26 15.73 5.08
N THR A 253 6.12 14.95 4.42
CA THR A 253 6.54 15.19 3.04
C THR A 253 6.65 13.86 2.30
N PRO A 254 6.57 13.84 0.95
CA PRO A 254 6.72 12.60 0.17
C PRO A 254 8.06 11.88 0.38
N SER A 255 9.16 12.62 0.60
CA SER A 255 10.49 12.03 0.86
C SER A 255 10.80 11.83 2.34
N ALA A 256 9.84 12.09 3.24
CA ALA A 256 9.96 11.71 4.64
C ALA A 256 9.78 10.19 4.80
N TYR A 257 10.41 9.60 5.81
CA TYR A 257 10.36 8.15 6.02
C TYR A 257 9.27 7.74 7.02
N PHE A 258 8.88 6.46 6.93
CA PHE A 258 8.00 5.78 7.87
C PHE A 258 6.67 6.52 8.09
N GLY A 259 6.35 6.85 9.35
CA GLY A 259 5.12 7.50 9.77
C GLY A 259 4.93 8.93 9.27
N HIS A 260 5.97 9.54 8.68
CA HIS A 260 5.95 10.91 8.18
C HIS A 260 5.90 11.00 6.67
N ASP A 261 6.03 9.88 5.98
CA ASP A 261 5.75 9.77 4.54
C ASP A 261 4.31 10.21 4.29
N ALA A 262 4.16 11.31 3.55
CA ALA A 262 2.86 11.89 3.24
C ALA A 262 2.00 10.92 2.40
N SER A 263 2.60 10.24 1.42
CA SER A 263 1.92 9.30 0.54
C SER A 263 1.37 8.12 1.33
N ARG A 264 2.18 7.57 2.24
CA ARG A 264 1.81 6.45 3.11
C ARG A 264 0.72 6.82 4.12
N LYS A 265 0.79 8.04 4.64
CA LYS A 265 -0.24 8.55 5.55
C LYS A 265 -1.58 8.73 4.83
N ILE A 266 -1.55 9.24 3.60
CA ILE A 266 -2.72 9.35 2.72
C ILE A 266 -3.27 7.94 2.44
N TYR A 267 -2.41 7.04 1.98
CA TYR A 267 -2.74 5.64 1.70
C TYR A 267 -3.45 4.95 2.85
N ALA A 268 -2.95 5.07 4.08
CA ALA A 268 -3.56 4.43 5.24
C ALA A 268 -4.87 5.10 5.72
N SER A 269 -5.17 6.31 5.26
CA SER A 269 -6.34 7.09 5.68
C SER A 269 -7.47 7.10 4.67
N ILE A 270 -7.15 6.99 3.39
CA ILE A 270 -8.14 6.89 2.32
C ILE A 270 -8.47 5.42 2.17
N VAL A 271 -9.75 5.10 2.29
CA VAL A 271 -10.28 3.79 1.97
C VAL A 271 -10.60 3.82 0.48
N GLY A 272 -9.65 3.38 -0.34
CA GLY A 272 -9.74 3.40 -1.81
C GLY A 272 -10.68 2.32 -2.37
N ARG A 273 -11.91 2.23 -1.86
CA ARG A 273 -12.93 1.26 -2.26
C ARG A 273 -13.57 1.65 -3.59
N GLY A 274 -12.80 1.48 -4.64
CA GLY A 274 -13.26 1.38 -6.02
C GLY A 274 -13.28 -0.09 -6.46
#